data_AF-A0A7D9ESW0-F1
#
_entry.id   AF-A0A7D9ESW0-F1
#
_cell.length_a   1.000
_cell.length_b   1.000
_cell.length_c   1.000
_cell.angle_alpha   90.00
_cell.angle_beta   90.00
_cell.angle_gamma   90.00
#
_symmetry.space_group_name_H-M   'P 1'
#
loop_
_entity.id
_entity.type
_entity.pdbx_description
1 polymer ?
#
loop_
_entity_poly.entity_id
_entity_poly.type
_entity_poly.pdbx_seq_one_letter_code
_entity_poly.pdbx_strand_id
1 'polypeptide(L)'
;MESTGILDANNPVHLFTLHLIFIPRITKALDEFREAFSHHKIRTERNCSPNQMWINGMFHPDNPLAHAELDEEPYDLEMYGHDPHGPSSVGSDNNVIVEAVHLPHDNLLT
;
A
#
# COMPACT_ATOMS: atom_id res chain seq x y z
N MET A 1 -24.36 14.82 -11.43
CA MET A 1 -23.74 15.13 -12.74
C MET A 1 -24.11 14.06 -13.75
N GLU A 2 -23.91 12.78 -13.43
CA GLU A 2 -24.39 11.66 -14.26
C GLU A 2 -25.92 11.54 -14.25
N SER A 3 -26.53 11.60 -13.07
CA SER A 3 -28.00 11.61 -12.91
C SER A 3 -28.69 12.83 -13.55
N THR A 4 -27.94 13.87 -13.88
CA THR A 4 -28.41 15.10 -14.53
C THR A 4 -28.03 15.16 -16.01
N GLY A 5 -27.39 14.12 -16.57
CA GLY A 5 -26.99 14.04 -17.98
C GLY A 5 -25.82 14.94 -18.40
N ILE A 6 -25.15 15.60 -17.44
CA ILE A 6 -24.02 16.52 -17.70
C ILE A 6 -22.71 15.75 -17.91
N LEU A 7 -22.57 14.62 -17.24
CA LEU A 7 -21.46 13.70 -17.39
C LEU A 7 -22.03 12.37 -17.87
N ASP A 8 -21.37 11.77 -18.87
CA ASP A 8 -21.75 10.46 -19.39
C ASP A 8 -20.55 9.54 -19.20
N ALA A 9 -20.70 8.58 -18.28
CA ALA A 9 -19.65 7.62 -17.93
C ALA A 9 -19.36 6.61 -19.05
N ASN A 10 -20.26 6.48 -20.04
CA ASN A 10 -20.04 5.64 -21.21
C ASN A 10 -19.41 6.42 -22.37
N ASN A 11 -19.30 7.74 -22.25
CA ASN A 11 -18.68 8.58 -23.28
C ASN A 11 -17.17 8.69 -23.05
N PRO A 12 -16.33 8.15 -23.95
CA PRO A 12 -14.88 8.15 -23.78
C PRO A 12 -14.27 9.56 -23.77
N VAL A 13 -14.89 10.54 -24.44
CA VAL A 13 -14.42 11.94 -24.45
C VAL A 13 -14.63 12.61 -23.09
N HIS A 14 -15.76 12.32 -22.45
CA HIS A 14 -16.05 12.83 -21.10
C HIS A 14 -15.09 12.24 -20.07
N LEU A 15 -14.86 10.92 -20.12
CA LEU A 15 -13.87 10.25 -19.26
C LEU A 15 -12.45 10.79 -19.49
N PHE A 16 -12.02 10.94 -20.76
CA PHE A 16 -10.71 11.49 -21.09
C PHE A 16 -10.52 12.90 -20.53
N THR A 17 -11.54 13.76 -20.68
CA THR A 17 -11.52 15.12 -20.17
C THR A 17 -11.42 15.14 -18.64
N LEU A 18 -12.15 14.24 -17.96
CA LEU A 18 -12.07 14.08 -16.51
C LEU A 18 -10.65 13.69 -16.09
N HIS A 19 -10.07 12.67 -16.73
CA HIS A 19 -8.71 12.22 -16.45
C HIS A 19 -7.67 13.33 -16.68
N LEU A 20 -7.75 14.03 -17.80
CA LEU A 20 -6.85 15.14 -18.13
C LEU A 20 -6.82 16.21 -17.04
N ILE A 21 -7.98 16.54 -16.47
CA ILE A 21 -8.11 17.60 -15.47
C ILE A 21 -7.75 17.09 -14.07
N PHE A 22 -8.28 15.93 -13.67
CA PHE A 22 -8.25 15.48 -12.28
C PHE A 22 -7.02 14.65 -11.93
N ILE A 23 -6.45 13.87 -12.85
CA ILE A 23 -5.20 13.13 -12.58
C ILE A 23 -4.08 14.06 -12.08
N PRO A 24 -3.69 15.14 -12.80
CA PRO A 24 -2.60 15.99 -12.33
C PRO A 24 -2.93 16.69 -10.99
N ARG A 25 -4.21 16.97 -10.72
CA ARG A 25 -4.65 17.58 -9.46
C ARG A 25 -4.54 16.60 -8.30
N ILE A 26 -5.00 15.36 -8.50
CA ILE A 26 -4.92 14.30 -7.50
C ILE A 26 -3.46 13.98 -7.21
N THR A 27 -2.63 13.80 -8.25
CA THR A 27 -1.18 13.58 -8.07
C THR A 27 -0.54 14.70 -7.26
N LYS A 28 -0.80 15.96 -7.62
CA LYS A 28 -0.28 17.11 -6.86
C LYS A 28 -0.73 17.09 -5.39
N ALA A 29 -2.00 16.81 -5.13
CA ALA A 29 -2.51 16.74 -3.75
C ALA A 29 -1.89 15.58 -2.97
N LEU A 30 -1.62 14.44 -3.62
CA LEU A 30 -0.92 13.32 -3.02
C LEU A 30 0.53 13.65 -2.70
N ASP A 31 1.23 14.38 -3.59
CA ASP A 31 2.59 14.83 -3.35
C ASP A 31 2.65 15.80 -2.16
N GLU A 32 1.73 16.77 -2.11
CA GLU A 32 1.61 17.70 -0.99
C GLU A 32 1.31 16.97 0.33
N PHE A 33 0.38 16.00 0.31
CA PHE A 33 0.07 15.19 1.47
C PHE A 33 1.29 14.37 1.91
N ARG A 34 1.99 13.72 0.97
CA ARG A 34 3.19 12.92 1.26
C ARG A 34 4.25 13.78 1.95
N GLU A 35 4.56 14.94 1.39
CA GLU A 35 5.56 15.83 1.97
C GLU A 35 5.14 16.35 3.34
N ALA A 36 3.88 16.76 3.51
CA ALA A 36 3.37 17.20 4.79
C ALA A 36 3.41 16.08 5.84
N PHE A 37 2.96 14.88 5.48
CA PHE A 37 2.89 13.73 6.37
C PHE A 37 4.27 13.24 6.79
N SER A 38 5.22 13.14 5.85
CA SER A 38 6.59 12.68 6.11
C SER A 38 7.37 13.58 7.09
N HIS A 39 7.01 14.87 7.16
CA HIS A 39 7.63 15.85 8.05
C HIS A 39 6.76 16.19 9.28
N HIS A 40 5.51 15.76 9.32
CA HIS A 40 4.62 15.98 10.44
C HIS A 40 5.02 15.14 11.64
N LYS A 41 5.10 15.77 12.82
CA LYS A 41 5.49 15.10 14.06
C LYS A 41 4.34 14.28 14.63
N ILE A 42 4.60 13.02 14.93
CA ILE A 42 3.60 12.12 15.49
C ILE A 42 3.66 12.19 17.02
N ARG A 43 2.54 12.57 17.64
CA ARG A 43 2.43 12.75 19.10
C ARG A 43 2.76 11.47 19.89
N THR A 44 2.38 10.31 19.37
CA THR A 44 2.62 9.00 20.03
C THR A 44 4.05 8.52 19.87
N GLU A 45 4.76 8.97 18.83
CA GLU A 45 6.14 8.55 18.52
C GLU A 45 7.16 9.58 19.01
N ARG A 46 7.01 10.02 20.26
CA ARG A 46 7.90 11.01 20.90
C ARG A 46 8.07 12.32 20.09
N ASN A 47 7.04 12.71 19.34
CA ASN A 47 7.05 13.90 18.49
C ASN A 47 8.09 13.83 17.35
N CYS A 48 8.46 12.62 16.90
CA CYS A 48 9.27 12.39 15.71
C CYS A 48 8.39 12.38 14.45
N SER A 49 8.91 12.87 13.34
CA SER A 49 8.26 12.71 12.03
C SER A 49 8.58 11.34 11.42
N PRO A 50 7.77 10.83 10.47
CA PRO A 50 8.08 9.59 9.75
C PRO A 50 9.50 9.56 9.16
N ASN A 51 9.95 10.65 8.54
CA ASN A 51 11.33 10.75 8.02
C ASN A 51 12.38 10.60 9.13
N GLN A 52 12.16 11.21 10.30
CA GLN A 52 13.07 11.06 11.44
C GLN A 52 13.07 9.63 11.98
N MET A 53 11.91 8.99 12.08
CA MET A 53 11.80 7.59 12.49
C MET A 53 12.53 6.67 11.51
N TRP A 54 12.35 6.88 10.21
CA TRP A 54 13.06 6.13 9.16
C TRP A 54 14.57 6.27 9.31
N ILE A 55 15.08 7.51 9.39
CA ILE A 55 16.51 7.79 9.56
C ILE A 55 17.03 7.11 10.83
N ASN A 56 16.33 7.26 11.96
CA ASN A 56 16.71 6.61 13.21
C ASN A 56 16.75 5.08 13.11
N GLY A 57 15.78 4.49 12.41
CA GLY A 57 15.76 3.06 12.12
C GLY A 57 16.94 2.62 11.25
N MET A 58 17.29 3.40 10.21
CA MET A 58 18.43 3.11 9.34
C MET A 58 19.78 3.18 10.07
N PHE A 59 19.89 3.96 11.13
CA PHE A 59 21.09 3.99 11.97
C PHE A 59 21.05 3.01 13.15
N HIS A 60 19.97 2.24 13.32
CA HIS A 60 19.86 1.28 14.40
C HIS A 60 20.83 0.10 14.16
N PRO A 61 21.67 -0.28 15.15
CA PRO A 61 22.69 -1.32 14.96
C PRO A 61 22.09 -2.69 14.63
N ASP A 62 20.85 -2.96 15.03
CA ASP A 62 20.16 -4.22 14.74
C ASP A 62 19.31 -4.16 13.46
N ASN A 63 19.43 -3.12 12.64
CA ASN A 63 18.68 -3.03 11.40
C ASN A 63 19.42 -3.78 10.27
N PRO A 64 18.88 -4.90 9.75
CA PRO A 64 19.52 -5.67 8.68
C PRO A 64 19.65 -4.88 7.37
N LEU A 65 18.76 -3.89 7.13
CA LEU A 65 18.84 -3.01 5.96
C LEU A 65 20.05 -2.07 6.02
N ALA A 66 20.57 -1.78 7.20
CA ALA A 66 21.72 -0.89 7.39
C ALA A 66 23.05 -1.58 7.04
N HIS A 67 23.10 -2.91 7.15
CA HIS A 67 24.32 -3.72 6.99
C HIS A 67 24.43 -4.42 5.62
N ALA A 68 23.49 -4.16 4.70
CA ALA A 68 23.43 -4.82 3.38
C ALA A 68 23.39 -6.36 3.44
N GLU A 69 22.84 -6.93 4.51
CA GLU A 69 22.73 -8.38 4.73
C GLU A 69 21.50 -9.01 4.03
N LEU A 70 20.96 -8.35 3.01
CA LEU A 70 19.72 -8.77 2.33
C LEU A 70 19.93 -9.74 1.16
N ASP A 71 21.19 -10.02 0.80
CA ASP A 71 21.52 -10.92 -0.29
C ASP A 71 21.41 -12.41 0.12
N GLU A 72 21.11 -12.71 1.40
CA GLU A 72 20.78 -14.07 1.81
C GLU A 72 19.31 -14.35 1.47
N GLU A 73 19.06 -15.38 0.64
CA GLU A 73 17.70 -15.89 0.48
C GLU A 73 17.15 -16.17 1.89
N PRO A 74 15.96 -15.63 2.24
CA PRO A 74 15.41 -15.85 3.56
C PRO A 74 15.32 -17.36 3.78
N TYR A 75 16.02 -17.86 4.80
CA TYR A 75 16.07 -19.28 5.18
C TYR A 75 14.67 -19.90 5.37
N ASP A 76 13.66 -19.06 5.49
CA ASP A 76 12.29 -19.44 5.82
C ASP A 76 11.27 -18.54 5.12
N LEU A 77 11.24 -18.59 3.78
CA LEU A 77 10.15 -17.99 3.01
C LEU A 77 8.79 -18.60 3.42
N GLU A 78 8.78 -19.85 3.88
CA GLU A 78 7.58 -20.57 4.32
C GLU A 78 6.95 -19.98 5.59
N MET A 79 7.74 -19.36 6.47
CA MET A 79 7.24 -18.65 7.65
C MET A 79 7.21 -17.12 7.53
N TYR A 80 7.42 -16.56 6.34
CA TYR A 80 7.23 -15.14 6.13
C TYR A 80 5.77 -14.73 6.45
N GLY A 81 5.59 -13.89 7.46
CA GLY A 81 4.26 -13.49 7.95
C GLY A 81 3.73 -14.32 9.13
N HIS A 82 4.47 -15.32 9.60
CA HIS A 82 4.20 -15.98 10.86
C HIS A 82 4.77 -15.12 12.01
N ASP A 83 3.90 -14.44 12.77
CA ASP A 83 4.28 -13.70 13.97
C ASP A 83 3.99 -14.53 15.23
N PRO A 84 4.97 -15.27 15.78
CA PRO A 84 4.78 -16.10 16.98
C PRO A 84 4.53 -15.28 18.25
N HIS A 85 4.80 -13.98 18.23
CA HIS A 85 4.48 -13.04 19.32
C HIS A 85 3.27 -12.16 19.01
N GLY A 86 2.67 -12.35 17.83
CA GLY A 86 1.47 -11.66 17.40
C GLY A 86 0.29 -12.06 18.27
N PRO A 87 -0.74 -11.21 18.36
CA PRO A 87 -1.97 -11.59 19.01
C PRO A 87 -2.51 -12.86 18.35
N SER A 88 -2.55 -13.96 19.11
CA SER A 88 -3.15 -15.20 18.62
C SER A 88 -4.58 -14.91 18.21
N SER A 89 -4.99 -15.36 17.01
CA SER A 89 -6.35 -15.24 16.48
C SER A 89 -7.38 -16.10 17.24
N VAL A 90 -7.13 -16.36 18.53
CA VAL A 90 -8.05 -17.08 19.41
C VAL A 90 -9.05 -16.06 19.95
N GLY A 91 -10.08 -15.82 19.14
CA GLY A 91 -11.22 -15.01 19.51
C GLY A 91 -12.23 -14.86 18.37
N SER A 92 -13.13 -15.85 18.26
CA SER A 92 -14.31 -15.90 17.38
C SER A 92 -14.03 -16.11 15.89
N ASP A 93 -14.18 -17.36 15.44
CA ASP A 93 -14.88 -17.88 14.23
C ASP A 93 -15.29 -16.97 13.05
N ASN A 94 -14.63 -15.83 12.82
CA ASN A 94 -14.83 -14.93 11.67
C ASN A 94 -14.09 -15.42 10.41
N ASN A 95 -14.12 -16.72 10.14
CA ASN A 95 -13.58 -17.27 8.89
C ASN A 95 -14.46 -16.80 7.72
N VAL A 96 -13.94 -15.92 6.87
CA VAL A 96 -14.54 -15.59 5.58
C VAL A 96 -14.06 -16.64 4.58
N ILE A 97 -14.97 -17.50 4.11
CA ILE A 97 -14.68 -18.45 3.03
C ILE A 97 -14.66 -17.64 1.72
N VAL A 98 -13.48 -17.47 1.13
CA VAL A 98 -13.32 -16.88 -0.19
C VAL A 98 -13.29 -18.01 -1.20
N GLU A 99 -14.25 -18.05 -2.12
CA GLU A 99 -14.25 -19.01 -3.23
C GLU A 99 -13.04 -18.78 -4.13
N ALA A 100 -12.39 -19.87 -4.56
CA ALA A 100 -11.27 -19.79 -5.49
C ALA A 100 -11.73 -19.16 -6.81
N VAL A 101 -11.06 -18.10 -7.24
CA VAL A 101 -11.31 -17.49 -8.56
C VAL A 101 -10.97 -18.52 -9.63
N HIS A 102 -11.98 -19.01 -10.34
CA HIS A 102 -11.76 -19.92 -11.46
C HIS A 102 -11.21 -19.11 -12.64
N LEU A 103 -9.89 -19.07 -12.77
CA LEU A 103 -9.24 -18.54 -13.95
C LEU A 103 -9.55 -19.50 -15.11
N PRO A 104 -10.18 -19.04 -16.21
CA PRO A 104 -10.33 -19.87 -17.39
C PRO A 104 -8.93 -20.17 -17.94
N HIS A 105 -8.47 -21.40 -17.72
CA HIS A 105 -7.35 -21.96 -18.45
C HIS A 105 -7.84 -22.28 -19.86
N ASP A 106 -7.83 -21.30 -20.75
CA ASP A 106 -7.93 -21.57 -22.17
C ASP A 106 -7.09 -20.60 -23.00
N ASN A 107 -5.96 -21.15 -23.45
CA ASN A 107 -5.28 -20.91 -24.72
C ASN A 107 -4.41 -19.66 -24.88
N LEU A 108 -3.22 -19.68 -24.26
CA LEU A 108 -2.02 -19.04 -24.81
C LEU A 108 -1.08 -20.10 -25.40
N LEU A 109 -1.52 -20.76 -26.47
CA LEU A 109 -0.65 -21.41 -27.45
C LEU A 109 -1.34 -21.39 -28.83
N THR A 110 -1.11 -20.32 -29.59
CA THR A 110 -0.80 -20.38 -31.03
C THR A 110 0.02 -19.14 -31.37
#